data_AF-H8MTD0-F1
#
_entry.id   AF-H8MTD0-F1
#
_cell.length_a   1.000
_cell.length_b   1.000
_cell.length_c   1.000
_cell.angle_alpha   90.00
_cell.angle_beta   90.00
_cell.angle_gamma   90.00
#
_symmetry.space_group_name_H-M   'P 1'
#
loop_
_entity.id
_entity.type
_entity.pdbx_description
1 polymer ?
#
loop_
_entity_poly.entity_id
_entity_poly.type
_entity_poly.pdbx_seq_one_letter_code
_entity_poly.pdbx_strand_id
1 'polypeptide(L)'
;MPSVCCFDYCNFEYKIIHEFLSLPEAIQAYKTGVDKKALAQDLFPFAIDEGGNYLCLGRDDEVFYCVHDIWDEQLDAAENQARARTLIAPSFSSFIDDLVTSDEAGLE
;
A
#
# COMPACT_ATOMS: atom_id res chain seq x y z
N MET A 1 -11.64 -19.54 0.40
CA MET A 1 -10.44 -19.39 1.26
C MET A 1 -10.49 -17.97 1.76
N PRO A 2 -10.30 -17.71 3.05
CA PRO A 2 -10.34 -16.36 3.58
C PRO A 2 -9.23 -15.52 2.95
N SER A 3 -9.51 -14.24 2.74
CA SER A 3 -8.54 -13.29 2.19
C SER A 3 -7.47 -12.96 3.23
N VAL A 4 -6.30 -12.53 2.81
CA VAL A 4 -5.26 -12.03 3.72
C VAL A 4 -5.51 -10.55 3.98
N CYS A 5 -5.30 -10.10 5.21
CA CYS A 5 -5.52 -8.73 5.65
C CYS A 5 -4.28 -8.22 6.40
N CYS A 6 -4.05 -6.91 6.30
CA CYS A 6 -3.10 -6.19 7.15
C CYS A 6 -3.84 -5.12 7.93
N PHE A 7 -3.29 -4.68 9.06
CA PHE A 7 -3.90 -3.65 9.88
C PHE A 7 -3.29 -2.27 9.60
N ASP A 8 -4.14 -1.29 9.31
CA ASP A 8 -3.77 0.12 9.23
C ASP A 8 -3.90 0.75 10.61
N TYR A 9 -2.76 0.91 11.30
CA TYR A 9 -2.71 1.52 12.63
C TYR A 9 -3.06 3.01 12.66
N CYS A 10 -2.99 3.70 11.52
CA CYS A 10 -3.36 5.12 11.45
C CYS A 10 -4.87 5.30 11.39
N ASN A 11 -5.55 4.42 10.64
CA ASN A 11 -7.00 4.48 10.44
C ASN A 11 -7.80 3.50 11.31
N PHE A 12 -7.13 2.62 12.06
CA PHE A 12 -7.71 1.59 12.92
C PHE A 12 -8.66 0.64 12.17
N GLU A 13 -8.24 0.21 10.98
CA GLU A 13 -9.03 -0.68 10.12
C GLU A 13 -8.15 -1.75 9.48
N TYR A 14 -8.77 -2.88 9.13
CA TYR A 14 -8.12 -3.90 8.31
C TYR A 14 -8.24 -3.56 6.82
N LYS A 15 -7.13 -3.71 6.09
CA LYS A 15 -7.08 -3.63 4.63
C LYS A 15 -6.96 -5.03 4.06
N ILE A 16 -7.88 -5.40 3.18
CA ILE A 16 -7.84 -6.67 2.45
C ILE A 16 -6.77 -6.57 1.37
N ILE A 17 -5.86 -7.54 1.36
CA ILE A 17 -4.87 -7.70 0.29
C ILE A 17 -5.52 -8.57 -0.78
N HIS A 18 -5.73 -7.99 -1.97
CA HIS A 18 -6.27 -8.73 -3.11
C HIS A 18 -5.20 -9.64 -3.70
N GLU A 19 -4.00 -9.10 -3.94
CA GLU A 19 -2.91 -9.83 -4.57
C GLU A 19 -1.54 -9.34 -4.08
N PHE A 20 -0.63 -10.29 -3.84
CA PHE A 20 0.80 -10.01 -3.73
C PHE A 20 1.40 -10.07 -5.14
N LEU A 21 2.00 -8.97 -5.56
CA LEU A 21 2.51 -8.82 -6.92
C LEU A 21 3.74 -9.69 -7.13
N SER A 22 3.81 -10.37 -8.28
CA SER A 22 5.09 -10.93 -8.73
C SER A 22 6.08 -9.81 -9.01
N LEU A 23 7.38 -10.13 -9.01
CA LEU A 23 8.42 -9.12 -9.28
C LEU A 23 8.21 -8.38 -10.63
N PRO A 24 7.86 -9.05 -11.75
CA PRO A 24 7.54 -8.34 -12.99
C PRO A 24 6.34 -7.37 -12.87
N GLU A 25 5.28 -7.75 -12.17
CA GLU A 25 4.10 -6.91 -11.95
C GLU A 25 4.43 -5.71 -11.07
N ALA A 26 5.16 -5.94 -9.97
CA ALA A 26 5.65 -4.89 -9.08
C ALA A 26 6.52 -3.85 -9.82
N ILE A 27 7.44 -4.32 -10.69
CA ILE A 27 8.27 -3.43 -11.52
C ILE A 27 7.40 -2.62 -12.49
N GLN A 28 6.39 -3.23 -13.11
CA GLN A 28 5.51 -2.55 -14.04
C GLN A 28 4.61 -1.52 -13.33
N ALA A 29 4.08 -1.87 -12.15
CA ALA A 29 3.33 -0.98 -11.29
C ALA A 29 4.16 0.24 -10.87
N TYR A 30 5.40 0.01 -10.39
CA TYR A 30 6.34 1.08 -10.02
C TYR A 30 6.58 2.05 -11.18
N LYS A 31 6.96 1.54 -12.35
CA LYS A 31 7.22 2.39 -13.55
C LYS A 31 6.00 3.22 -13.91
N THR A 32 4.83 2.59 -13.96
CA THR A 32 3.58 3.25 -14.32
C THR A 32 3.18 4.32 -13.31
N GLY A 33 3.31 4.03 -12.01
CA GLY A 33 2.99 4.94 -10.93
C GLY A 33 3.89 6.18 -10.91
N VAL A 34 5.20 5.97 -11.07
CA VAL A 34 6.19 7.05 -11.15
C VAL A 34 5.98 7.91 -12.40
N ASP A 35 5.78 7.30 -13.57
CA ASP A 35 5.56 8.03 -14.84
C ASP A 35 4.29 8.90 -14.78
N LYS A 36 3.25 8.43 -14.11
CA LYS A 36 2.00 9.17 -13.87
C LYS A 36 2.07 10.14 -12.70
N LYS A 37 3.19 10.21 -11.97
CA LYS A 37 3.35 10.94 -10.70
C LYS A 37 2.37 10.53 -9.61
N ALA A 38 1.76 9.35 -9.72
CA ALA A 38 0.81 8.80 -8.75
C ALA A 38 1.51 8.02 -7.62
N LEU A 39 2.79 7.71 -7.77
CA LEU A 39 3.60 7.02 -6.77
C LEU A 39 4.93 7.76 -6.60
N ALA A 40 5.37 7.91 -5.34
CA ALA A 40 6.66 8.48 -5.01
C ALA A 40 7.80 7.51 -5.37
N GLN A 41 8.95 8.06 -5.82
CA GLN A 41 10.09 7.25 -6.28
C GLN A 41 10.82 6.49 -5.15
N ASP A 42 10.51 6.80 -3.90
CA ASP A 42 11.04 6.11 -2.71
C ASP A 42 10.17 4.91 -2.28
N LEU A 43 9.10 4.60 -3.01
CA LEU A 43 8.15 3.53 -2.69
C LEU A 43 8.12 2.46 -3.78
N PHE A 44 8.24 1.19 -3.37
CA PHE A 44 8.15 0.04 -4.28
C PHE A 44 6.90 -0.80 -3.98
N PRO A 45 5.93 -0.92 -4.89
CA PRO A 45 4.69 -1.66 -4.65
C PRO A 45 4.96 -3.17 -4.62
N PHE A 46 4.40 -3.87 -3.64
CA PHE A 46 4.52 -5.33 -3.51
C PHE A 46 3.17 -6.04 -3.38
N ALA A 47 2.10 -5.32 -3.08
CA ALA A 47 0.74 -5.86 -3.05
C ALA A 47 -0.27 -4.81 -3.46
N ILE A 48 -1.48 -5.25 -3.80
CA ILE A 48 -2.58 -4.39 -4.25
C ILE A 48 -3.89 -4.84 -3.59
N ASP A 49 -4.79 -3.89 -3.33
CA ASP A 49 -6.18 -4.16 -2.93
C ASP A 49 -7.14 -4.18 -4.14
N GLU A 50 -8.42 -4.49 -3.91
CA GLU A 50 -9.44 -4.50 -4.98
C GLU A 50 -9.73 -3.12 -5.58
N GLY A 51 -9.44 -2.05 -4.83
CA GLY A 51 -9.56 -0.66 -5.28
C GLY A 51 -8.39 -0.20 -6.15
N GLY A 52 -7.35 -1.03 -6.29
CA GLY A 52 -6.14 -0.72 -7.02
C GLY A 52 -5.11 0.05 -6.19
N ASN A 53 -5.30 0.23 -4.89
CA ASN A 53 -4.36 0.90 -3.99
C ASN A 53 -3.20 -0.06 -3.66
N TYR A 54 -1.98 0.47 -3.59
CA TYR A 54 -0.80 -0.35 -3.34
C TYR A 54 -0.43 -0.42 -1.87
N LEU A 55 0.11 -1.57 -1.48
CA LEU A 55 1.03 -1.64 -0.36
C LEU A 55 2.45 -1.54 -0.92
N CYS A 56 3.25 -0.64 -0.35
CA CYS A 56 4.58 -0.29 -0.81
C CYS A 56 5.63 -0.46 0.29
N LEU A 57 6.81 -0.93 -0.11
CA LEU A 57 8.01 -0.92 0.71
C LEU A 57 8.70 0.44 0.59
N GLY A 58 9.07 1.02 1.74
CA GLY A 58 9.88 2.23 1.87
C GLY A 58 11.38 1.94 1.74
N ARG A 59 12.20 2.97 1.95
CA ARG A 59 13.66 2.85 1.88
C ARG A 59 14.26 2.18 3.12
N ASP A 60 13.62 2.37 4.27
CA ASP A 60 14.12 1.92 5.56
C ASP A 60 13.28 0.73 6.08
N ASP A 61 12.84 -0.13 5.15
CA ASP A 61 12.02 -1.33 5.38
C ASP A 61 10.58 -1.07 5.84
N GLU A 62 10.13 0.19 5.88
CA GLU A 62 8.76 0.53 6.28
C GLU A 62 7.73 0.05 5.26
N VAL A 63 6.48 -0.16 5.71
CA VAL A 63 5.36 -0.50 4.82
C VAL A 63 4.34 0.62 4.82
N PHE A 64 3.99 1.08 3.62
CA PHE A 64 3.01 2.12 3.38
C PHE A 64 1.81 1.58 2.60
N TYR A 65 0.61 2.06 2.94
CA TYR A 65 -0.58 1.94 2.10
C TYR A 65 -0.73 3.21 1.27
N CYS A 66 -0.83 3.08 -0.05
CA CYS A 66 -0.79 4.17 -1.02
C CYS A 66 -2.07 4.19 -1.84
N VAL A 67 -2.85 5.26 -1.70
CA VAL A 67 -4.12 5.46 -2.39
C VAL A 67 -3.96 6.28 -3.67
N HIS A 68 -4.71 5.93 -4.71
CA HIS A 68 -4.56 6.54 -6.04
C HIS A 68 -5.64 7.57 -6.42
N ASP A 69 -6.70 7.68 -5.63
CA ASP A 69 -7.90 8.46 -5.95
C ASP A 69 -7.94 9.85 -5.27
N ILE A 70 -6.93 10.17 -4.46
CA ILE A 70 -6.78 11.48 -3.83
C ILE A 70 -5.75 12.34 -4.55
N TRP A 71 -6.20 13.01 -5.62
CA TRP A 71 -5.46 14.10 -6.25
C TRP A 71 -6.11 15.45 -5.92
N ASP A 72 -5.32 16.37 -5.38
CA ASP A 72 -5.70 17.75 -5.07
C ASP A 72 -4.98 18.70 -6.03
N GLU A 73 -5.75 19.41 -6.87
CA GLU A 73 -5.21 20.38 -7.84
C GLU A 73 -4.55 21.60 -7.17
N GLN A 74 -4.78 21.82 -5.88
CA GLN A 74 -4.16 22.91 -5.12
C GLN A 74 -2.77 22.55 -4.58
N LEU A 75 -2.44 21.26 -4.54
CA LEU A 75 -1.17 20.75 -4.06
C LEU A 75 -0.22 20.45 -5.23
N ASP A 76 1.07 20.55 -4.98
CA ASP A 76 2.05 20.06 -5.94
C ASP A 76 2.10 18.52 -5.96
N ALA A 77 2.90 17.95 -6.88
CA ALA A 77 2.98 16.50 -7.02
C ALA A 77 3.60 15.81 -5.79
N ALA A 78 4.58 16.44 -5.13
CA ALA A 78 5.23 15.85 -3.96
C ALA A 78 4.31 15.89 -2.74
N GLU A 79 3.55 16.97 -2.59
CA GLU A 79 2.51 17.11 -1.56
C GLU A 79 1.38 16.10 -1.77
N ASN A 80 0.90 15.93 -3.01
CA ASN A 80 -0.09 14.90 -3.35
C ASN A 80 0.45 13.50 -3.03
N GLN A 81 1.69 13.19 -3.41
CA GLN A 81 2.31 11.89 -3.13
C GLN A 81 2.50 11.64 -1.63
N ALA A 82 2.87 12.66 -0.85
CA ALA A 82 3.00 12.55 0.60
C ALA A 82 1.63 12.34 1.28
N ARG A 83 0.58 12.98 0.77
CA ARG A 83 -0.79 12.82 1.23
C ARG A 83 -1.40 11.48 0.82
N ALA A 84 -0.97 10.92 -0.31
CA ALA A 84 -1.43 9.66 -0.86
C ALA A 84 -0.93 8.42 -0.12
N ARG A 85 -0.06 8.56 0.89
CA ARG A 85 0.53 7.43 1.61
C ARG A 85 0.29 7.48 3.12
N THR A 86 0.05 6.32 3.69
CA THR A 86 -0.11 6.10 5.12
C THR A 86 0.90 5.06 5.58
N LEU A 87 1.68 5.33 6.63
CA LEU A 87 2.56 4.34 7.24
C LEU A 87 1.71 3.32 7.99
N ILE A 88 1.76 2.05 7.57
CA ILE A 88 0.98 0.97 8.19
C ILE A 88 1.84 -0.03 8.95
N ALA A 89 3.15 -0.12 8.70
CA ALA A 89 4.05 -0.87 9.57
C ALA A 89 5.45 -0.25 9.59
N PRO A 90 6.14 -0.25 10.75
CA PRO A 90 7.47 0.34 10.87
C PRO A 90 8.58 -0.52 10.23
N SER A 91 8.29 -1.78 9.87
CA SER A 91 9.19 -2.68 9.17
C SER A 91 8.41 -3.74 8.40
N PHE A 92 9.05 -4.37 7.42
CA PHE A 92 8.42 -5.44 6.65
C PHE A 92 8.18 -6.68 7.52
N SER A 93 9.08 -6.97 8.46
CA SER A 93 8.87 -8.06 9.43
C SER A 93 7.62 -7.83 10.28
N SER A 94 7.46 -6.61 10.83
CA SER A 94 6.27 -6.28 11.62
C SER A 94 4.99 -6.40 10.80
N PHE A 95 5.04 -5.99 9.52
CA PHE A 95 3.91 -6.17 8.61
C PHE A 95 3.54 -7.65 8.43
N ILE A 96 4.53 -8.53 8.22
CA ILE A 96 4.30 -9.97 8.06
C ILE A 96 3.75 -10.60 9.34
N ASP A 97 4.26 -10.21 10.50
CA ASP A 97 3.83 -10.74 11.80
C ASP A 97 2.36 -10.37 12.14
N ASP A 98 1.88 -9.24 11.60
CA ASP A 98 0.51 -8.74 11.80
C ASP A 98 -0.48 -9.18 10.72
N LEU A 99 -0.06 -9.99 9.74
CA LEU A 99 -0.97 -10.53 8.74
C LEU A 99 -1.96 -11.50 9.37
N VAL A 100 -3.23 -11.30 9.07
CA VAL A 100 -4.34 -12.16 9.51
C VAL A 100 -5.22 -12.54 8.35
N THR A 101 -6.05 -13.56 8.53
CA THR A 101 -7.12 -13.90 7.61
C THR A 101 -8.34 -12.99 7.80
N SER A 102 -9.18 -12.86 6.78
CA SER A 102 -10.45 -12.10 6.85
C SER A 102 -11.36 -12.60 7.97
N ASP A 103 -11.34 -13.91 8.24
CA ASP A 103 -12.11 -14.53 9.32
C ASP A 103 -11.59 -14.10 10.70
N GLU A 104 -10.26 -14.09 10.90
CA GLU A 104 -9.63 -13.60 12.14
C GLU A 104 -9.83 -12.09 12.33
N ALA A 105 -9.92 -11.33 11.24
CA ALA A 105 -10.21 -9.91 11.23
C ALA A 105 -11.70 -9.57 11.45
N GLY A 106 -12.60 -10.57 11.41
CA GLY A 106 -14.05 -10.36 11.50
C GLY A 106 -14.65 -9.63 10.28
N LEU A 107 -14.01 -9.77 9.11
CA LEU A 107 -14.46 -9.25 7.83
C LEU A 107 -15.12 -10.40 7.04
N GLU A 108 -16.41 -10.63 7.28
CA GLU A 108 -17.26 -11.55 6.48
C GLU A 108 -18.13 -10.79 5.47
#